data_AF-A0A7W4E6X8-F1
#
_entry.id   AF-A0A7W4E6X8-F1
#
_cell.length_a   1.000
_cell.length_b   1.000
_cell.length_c   1.000
_cell.angle_alpha   90.00
_cell.angle_beta   90.00
_cell.angle_gamma   90.00
#
_symmetry.space_group_name_H-M   'P 1'
#
loop_
_entity.id
_entity.type
_entity.pdbx_description
1 polymer ?
#
loop_
_entity_poly.entity_id
_entity_poly.type
_entity_poly.pdbx_seq_one_letter_code
_entity_poly.pdbx_strand_id
1 'polypeptide(L)'
;MAKVVNSNQIADFDAVRLAVASPEDILGWSYGEVTKPETINYRTQKPERDGLFCEKIFGPTKDINPYDNKLKGVRSREAAVDKNGELVTKSIVRRERMGHIALAAPIAHIWFMRGAPSAMSLLLGMTVKNIERVVYFASYVILNVDEEKRNQMIADLEAEDKAARMAIKIRYEKAAEEAGADIKALAEAQTKEIEELNANYVSKKNQLDSLVKGSLMNETDFR
;
A
#
# COMPACT_ATOMS: atom_id res chain seq x y z
N MET A 1 5.54 27.58 -18.95
CA MET A 1 5.37 29.00 -18.59
C MET A 1 6.02 29.22 -17.24
N ALA A 2 6.95 30.17 -17.13
CA ALA A 2 7.60 30.47 -15.85
C ALA A 2 6.55 31.02 -14.87
N LYS A 3 6.28 30.29 -13.78
CA LYS A 3 5.45 30.79 -12.68
C LYS A 3 6.22 31.94 -12.03
N VAL A 4 5.76 33.16 -12.27
CA VAL A 4 6.18 34.34 -11.51
C VAL A 4 5.60 34.16 -10.11
N VAL A 5 6.42 33.74 -9.16
CA VAL A 5 6.05 33.69 -7.75
C VAL A 5 6.11 35.12 -7.24
N ASN A 6 4.95 35.68 -6.90
CA ASN A 6 4.83 37.02 -6.37
C ASN A 6 5.54 37.07 -5.00
N SER A 7 6.60 37.87 -4.90
CA SER A 7 7.45 37.96 -3.72
C SER A 7 6.88 38.94 -2.68
N ASN A 8 6.85 38.50 -1.42
CA ASN A 8 6.90 39.32 -0.20
C ASN A 8 5.68 40.16 0.21
N GLN A 9 4.47 39.64 0.10
CA GLN A 9 3.45 39.94 1.10
C GLN A 9 3.00 38.62 1.71
N ILE A 10 3.38 38.39 2.97
CA ILE A 10 2.60 37.47 3.81
C ILE A 10 1.22 38.10 3.81
N ALA A 11 0.30 37.56 3.01
CA ALA A 11 -1.08 38.00 3.07
C ALA A 11 -1.52 37.77 4.52
N ASP A 12 -2.01 38.81 5.18
CA ASP A 12 -2.62 38.64 6.50
C ASP A 12 -3.71 37.57 6.35
N PHE A 13 -3.61 36.53 7.17
CA PHE A 13 -4.52 35.39 7.15
C PHE A 13 -5.18 35.26 8.52
N ASP A 14 -6.49 35.01 8.53
CA ASP A 14 -7.26 34.85 9.76
C ASP A 14 -7.29 33.40 10.27
N ALA A 15 -6.90 32.42 9.44
CA ALA A 15 -6.98 31.00 9.77
C ALA A 15 -5.91 30.15 9.06
N VAL A 16 -5.56 29.02 9.70
CA VAL A 16 -4.67 27.98 9.16
C VAL A 16 -5.41 26.65 9.10
N ARG A 17 -5.27 25.92 7.99
CA ARG A 17 -5.81 24.58 7.82
C ARG A 17 -4.68 23.57 7.64
N LEU A 18 -4.82 22.41 8.29
CA LEU A 18 -3.98 21.24 8.07
C LEU A 18 -4.76 20.18 7.29
N ALA A 19 -4.12 19.57 6.30
CA ALA A 19 -4.69 18.51 5.48
C ALA A 19 -3.60 17.53 5.03
N VAL A 20 -4.01 16.33 4.63
CA VAL A 20 -3.12 15.36 3.98
C VAL A 20 -2.85 15.84 2.55
N ALA A 21 -1.58 15.87 2.16
CA ALA A 21 -1.17 16.25 0.80
C ALA A 21 -1.49 15.14 -0.19
N SER A 22 -2.14 15.49 -1.31
CA SER A 22 -2.29 14.57 -2.45
C SER A 22 -0.97 14.44 -3.22
N PRO A 23 -0.77 13.37 -4.02
CA PRO A 23 0.36 13.28 -4.94
C PRO A 23 0.46 14.50 -5.87
N GLU A 24 -0.68 15.02 -6.32
CA GLU A 24 -0.76 16.21 -7.17
C GLU A 24 -0.29 17.47 -6.44
N ASP A 25 -0.65 17.64 -5.16
CA ASP A 25 -0.17 18.76 -4.33
C ASP A 25 1.35 18.71 -4.16
N ILE A 26 1.90 17.53 -3.84
CA ILE A 26 3.34 17.32 -3.67
C ILE A 26 4.10 17.67 -4.95
N LEU A 27 3.58 17.24 -6.11
CA LEU A 27 4.16 17.60 -7.41
C LEU A 27 3.99 19.10 -7.71
N GLY A 28 2.88 19.70 -7.29
CA GLY A 28 2.60 21.13 -7.45
C GLY A 28 3.56 22.04 -6.66
N TRP A 29 4.08 21.57 -5.52
CA TRP A 29 5.09 22.27 -4.72
C TRP A 29 6.52 22.07 -5.24
N SER A 30 6.74 21.02 -6.03
CA SER A 30 8.06 20.62 -6.45
C SER A 30 8.62 21.48 -7.58
N TYR A 31 9.92 21.79 -7.49
CA TYR A 31 10.69 22.46 -8.54
C TYR A 31 11.54 21.49 -9.36
N GLY A 32 11.52 20.20 -9.02
CA GLY A 32 12.26 19.16 -9.73
C GLY A 32 12.36 17.87 -8.95
N GLU A 33 12.67 16.79 -9.69
CA GLU A 33 12.89 15.47 -9.13
C GLU A 33 14.35 15.29 -8.72
N VAL A 34 14.58 14.75 -7.52
CA VAL A 34 15.90 14.30 -7.08
C VAL A 34 16.06 12.83 -7.46
N THR A 35 16.96 12.53 -8.40
CA THR A 35 17.20 11.17 -8.89
C THR A 35 18.46 10.54 -8.30
N LYS A 36 19.28 11.36 -7.64
CA LYS A 36 20.65 11.05 -7.25
C LYS A 36 20.87 11.30 -5.75
N PRO A 37 21.47 10.37 -4.99
CA PRO A 37 21.73 10.56 -3.57
C PRO A 37 22.89 11.52 -3.30
N GLU A 38 23.66 11.88 -4.33
CA GLU A 38 24.85 12.71 -4.19
C GLU A 38 24.50 14.11 -3.70
N THR A 39 25.40 14.66 -2.87
CA THR A 39 25.22 15.96 -2.22
C THR A 39 26.06 17.03 -2.91
N ILE A 40 27.35 17.03 -2.62
CA ILE A 40 28.35 17.94 -3.15
C ILE A 40 29.54 17.15 -3.67
N ASN A 41 30.19 17.69 -4.68
CA ASN A 41 31.42 17.14 -5.21
C ASN A 41 32.56 17.35 -4.20
N TYR A 42 33.23 16.27 -3.78
CA TYR A 42 34.28 16.34 -2.75
C TYR A 42 35.45 17.27 -3.11
N ARG A 43 35.78 17.39 -4.40
CA ARG A 43 36.92 18.20 -4.86
C ARG A 43 36.53 19.66 -5.10
N THR A 44 35.42 19.88 -5.79
CA THR A 44 35.02 21.24 -6.20
C THR A 44 34.11 21.94 -5.21
N GLN A 45 33.58 21.22 -4.21
CA GLN A 45 32.62 21.71 -3.22
C GLN A 45 31.34 22.27 -3.85
N LYS A 46 31.06 21.91 -5.11
CA LYS A 46 29.85 22.31 -5.84
C LYS A 46 28.76 21.26 -5.67
N PRO A 47 27.48 21.67 -5.59
CA PRO A 47 26.38 20.72 -5.60
C PRO A 47 26.37 19.84 -6.84
N GLU A 48 26.02 18.57 -6.67
CA GLU A 48 25.87 17.63 -7.78
C GLU A 48 24.55 17.85 -8.52
N ARG A 49 24.55 17.63 -9.85
CA ARG A 49 23.36 17.77 -10.69
C ARG A 49 22.37 16.63 -10.41
N ASP A 50 21.09 16.99 -10.27
CA ASP A 50 19.98 16.11 -9.91
C ASP A 50 20.11 15.44 -8.52
N GLY A 51 21.09 15.89 -7.72
CA GLY A 51 21.33 15.46 -6.34
C GLY A 51 20.58 16.27 -5.27
N LEU A 52 20.81 15.94 -4.00
CA LEU A 52 20.10 16.52 -2.84
C LEU A 52 20.30 18.02 -2.65
N PHE A 53 21.36 18.61 -3.23
CA PHE A 53 21.63 20.05 -3.16
C PHE A 53 21.55 20.75 -4.52
N CYS A 54 21.04 20.06 -5.55
CA CYS A 54 21.07 20.51 -6.94
C CYS A 54 20.59 21.95 -7.12
N GLU A 55 21.41 22.79 -7.76
CA GLU A 55 21.09 24.20 -7.99
C GLU A 55 19.93 24.41 -8.96
N LYS A 56 19.71 23.45 -9.88
CA LYS A 56 18.57 23.46 -10.82
C LYS A 56 17.23 23.32 -10.08
N ILE A 57 17.18 22.45 -9.07
CA ILE A 57 15.95 22.16 -8.30
C ILE A 57 15.75 23.25 -7.24
N PHE A 58 16.73 23.44 -6.37
CA PHE A 58 16.58 24.27 -5.18
C PHE A 58 16.97 25.73 -5.40
N GLY A 59 17.68 26.07 -6.47
CA GLY A 59 18.22 27.42 -6.73
C GLY A 59 19.72 27.53 -6.41
N PRO A 60 20.36 28.65 -6.75
CA PRO A 60 21.83 28.77 -6.74
C PRO A 60 22.40 28.91 -5.32
N THR A 61 23.64 28.43 -5.14
CA THR A 61 24.36 28.52 -3.84
C THR A 61 24.79 29.94 -3.47
N LYS A 62 24.98 30.81 -4.47
CA LYS A 62 25.37 32.21 -4.29
C LYS A 62 24.40 33.11 -5.02
N ASP A 63 24.25 34.33 -4.51
CA ASP A 63 23.44 35.33 -5.18
C ASP A 63 23.99 35.67 -6.56
N ILE A 64 23.07 35.98 -7.47
CA ILE A 64 23.39 36.44 -8.81
C ILE A 64 24.24 37.70 -8.71
N ASN A 65 25.40 37.67 -9.35
CA ASN A 65 26.11 38.89 -9.68
C ASN A 65 25.61 39.38 -11.05
N PRO A 66 24.94 40.56 -11.15
CA PRO A 66 24.44 41.11 -12.42
C PRO A 66 25.53 41.35 -13.47
N TYR A 67 26.80 41.40 -13.04
CA TYR A 67 27.97 41.59 -13.89
C TYR A 67 28.64 40.27 -14.31
N ASP A 68 28.11 39.11 -13.93
CA ASP A 68 28.69 37.81 -14.33
C ASP A 68 28.48 37.55 -15.84
N ASN A 69 29.59 37.34 -16.55
CA ASN A 69 29.63 36.99 -17.98
C ASN A 69 29.01 35.62 -18.30
N LYS A 70 28.67 34.82 -17.28
CA LYS A 70 27.95 33.55 -17.43
C LYS A 70 26.45 33.72 -17.71
N LEU A 71 25.88 34.91 -17.49
CA LEU A 71 24.44 35.17 -17.62
C LEU A 71 24.12 35.94 -18.92
N LYS A 72 23.12 35.46 -19.66
CA LYS A 72 22.66 36.05 -20.94
C LYS A 72 21.25 36.66 -20.79
N GLY A 73 20.92 37.65 -21.63
CA GLY A 73 19.56 38.18 -21.77
C GLY A 73 19.18 39.29 -20.78
N VAL A 74 17.86 39.48 -20.55
CA VAL A 74 17.30 40.51 -19.65
C VAL A 74 17.71 40.19 -18.21
N ARG A 75 18.48 41.09 -17.61
CA ARG A 75 18.98 40.97 -16.24
C ARG A 75 18.06 41.78 -15.33
N SER A 76 17.26 41.12 -14.50
CA SER A 76 16.62 41.79 -13.37
C SER A 76 17.45 41.59 -12.11
N ARG A 77 17.21 42.41 -11.08
CA ARG A 77 17.86 42.25 -9.76
C ARG A 77 17.46 40.94 -9.06
N GLU A 78 16.49 40.21 -9.61
CA GLU A 78 15.82 39.08 -8.95
C GLU A 78 15.95 37.77 -9.73
N ALA A 79 16.11 37.84 -11.06
CA ALA A 79 16.27 36.67 -11.91
C ALA A 79 17.13 36.95 -13.15
N ALA A 80 17.86 35.92 -13.59
CA ALA A 80 18.60 35.87 -14.84
C ALA A 80 18.49 34.47 -15.45
N VAL A 81 18.83 34.32 -16.73
CA VAL A 81 18.89 33.02 -17.40
C VAL A 81 20.35 32.71 -17.75
N ASP A 82 20.80 31.51 -17.39
CA ASP A 82 22.15 31.06 -17.73
C ASP A 82 22.27 30.68 -19.22
N LYS A 83 23.47 30.29 -19.66
CA LYS A 83 23.69 29.88 -21.07
C LYS A 83 22.96 28.59 -21.46
N ASN A 84 22.52 27.79 -20.48
CA ASN A 84 21.82 26.53 -20.68
C ASN A 84 20.28 26.70 -20.59
N GLY A 85 19.79 27.93 -20.36
CA GLY A 85 18.37 28.22 -20.23
C GLY A 85 17.81 28.01 -18.81
N GLU A 86 18.67 27.75 -17.82
CA GLU A 86 18.27 27.54 -16.43
C GLU A 86 18.02 28.88 -15.73
N LEU A 87 16.91 28.97 -14.99
CA LEU A 87 16.55 30.16 -14.23
C LEU A 87 17.46 30.31 -13.01
N VAL A 88 18.27 31.36 -13.01
CA VAL A 88 19.08 31.75 -11.86
C VAL A 88 18.30 32.81 -11.09
N THR A 89 18.16 32.62 -9.78
CA THR A 89 17.47 33.56 -8.85
C THR A 89 18.38 33.89 -7.66
N LYS A 90 17.92 34.66 -6.67
CA LYS A 90 18.66 34.83 -5.41
C LYS A 90 18.80 33.49 -4.68
N SER A 91 19.85 33.33 -3.88
CA SER A 91 20.14 32.12 -3.11
C SER A 91 19.08 31.83 -2.02
N ILE A 92 18.35 32.86 -1.57
CA ILE A 92 17.30 32.73 -0.55
C ILE A 92 16.20 31.73 -0.91
N VAL A 93 15.91 31.56 -2.21
CA VAL A 93 14.86 30.64 -2.68
C VAL A 93 15.15 29.18 -2.31
N ARG A 94 16.41 28.83 -2.00
CA ARG A 94 16.79 27.49 -1.53
C ARG A 94 16.12 27.10 -0.21
N ARG A 95 15.62 28.07 0.55
CA ARG A 95 14.87 27.87 1.79
C ARG A 95 13.37 27.68 1.56
N GLU A 96 12.88 27.96 0.35
CA GLU A 96 11.46 27.98 -0.01
C GLU A 96 11.10 26.90 -1.03
N ARG A 97 11.99 26.61 -1.98
CA ARG A 97 11.76 25.61 -3.02
C ARG A 97 11.82 24.20 -2.46
N MET A 98 10.82 23.40 -2.80
CA MET A 98 10.76 21.98 -2.50
C MET A 98 11.20 21.14 -3.72
N GLY A 99 11.71 19.95 -3.46
CA GLY A 99 11.96 18.90 -4.45
C GLY A 99 11.09 17.69 -4.15
N HIS A 100 10.99 16.75 -5.10
CA HIS A 100 10.30 15.48 -4.87
C HIS A 100 11.16 14.30 -5.31
N ILE A 101 10.78 13.10 -4.88
CA ILE A 101 11.34 11.82 -5.34
C ILE A 101 10.16 10.98 -5.82
N ALA A 102 10.19 10.51 -7.06
CA ALA A 102 9.21 9.53 -7.52
C ALA A 102 9.54 8.17 -6.92
N LEU A 103 8.61 7.61 -6.14
CA LEU A 103 8.77 6.29 -5.56
C LEU A 103 8.38 5.22 -6.58
N ALA A 104 9.23 4.20 -6.74
CA ALA A 104 8.95 3.07 -7.63
C ALA A 104 7.76 2.21 -7.17
N ALA A 105 7.45 2.25 -5.87
CA ALA A 105 6.34 1.53 -5.26
C ALA A 105 5.67 2.42 -4.20
N PRO A 106 4.35 2.26 -3.97
CA PRO A 106 3.67 2.96 -2.88
C PRO A 106 4.25 2.53 -1.53
N ILE A 107 4.41 3.50 -0.62
CA ILE A 107 4.93 3.27 0.73
C ILE A 107 3.87 3.75 1.73
N ALA A 108 3.66 2.97 2.79
CA ALA A 108 2.79 3.37 3.89
C ALA A 108 3.46 4.48 4.72
N HIS A 109 2.78 5.61 4.88
CA HIS A 109 3.28 6.70 5.70
C HIS A 109 3.25 6.31 7.19
N ILE A 110 4.43 6.28 7.82
CA ILE A 110 4.64 5.70 9.16
C ILE A 110 3.71 6.29 10.24
N TRP A 111 3.41 7.59 10.20
CA TRP A 111 2.53 8.23 11.20
C TRP A 111 1.09 7.71 11.14
N PHE A 112 0.55 7.40 9.95
CA PHE A 112 -0.82 6.91 9.82
C PHE A 112 -0.93 5.40 10.05
N MET A 113 0.18 4.67 9.87
CA MET A 113 0.26 3.23 10.11
C MET A 113 0.52 2.90 11.59
N ARG A 114 1.58 3.49 12.19
CA ARG A 114 2.05 3.18 13.55
C ARG A 114 1.62 4.20 14.61
N GLY A 115 1.00 5.31 14.22
CA GLY A 115 0.44 6.26 15.17
C GLY A 115 -0.55 5.60 16.12
N ALA A 116 -0.64 6.11 17.35
CA ALA A 116 -1.62 5.67 18.34
C ALA A 116 -2.65 6.78 18.57
N PRO A 117 -3.92 6.63 18.16
CA PRO A 117 -4.48 5.50 17.40
C PRO A 117 -4.03 5.51 15.93
N SER A 118 -4.02 4.32 15.30
CA SER A 118 -3.62 4.18 13.90
C SER A 118 -4.79 4.54 13.00
N ALA A 119 -4.66 5.64 12.25
CA ALA A 119 -5.70 6.08 11.32
C ALA A 119 -6.00 5.02 10.26
N MET A 120 -4.98 4.33 9.75
CA MET A 120 -5.15 3.24 8.78
C MET A 120 -5.89 2.04 9.39
N SER A 121 -5.57 1.67 10.63
CA SER A 121 -6.26 0.59 11.35
C SER A 121 -7.75 0.88 11.50
N LEU A 122 -8.09 2.11 11.92
CA LEU A 122 -9.48 2.52 12.11
C LEU A 122 -10.27 2.55 10.80
N LEU A 123 -9.67 3.06 9.72
CA LEU A 123 -10.33 3.14 8.41
C LEU A 123 -10.56 1.76 7.77
N LEU A 124 -9.61 0.84 7.95
CA LEU A 124 -9.68 -0.50 7.35
C LEU A 124 -10.41 -1.52 8.22
N GLY A 125 -10.68 -1.22 9.50
CA GLY A 125 -11.21 -2.18 10.45
C GLY A 125 -10.23 -3.34 10.76
N MET A 126 -8.93 -3.14 10.52
CA MET A 126 -7.88 -4.15 10.72
C MET A 126 -6.98 -3.74 11.87
N THR A 127 -6.46 -4.71 12.64
CA THR A 127 -5.45 -4.40 13.66
C THR A 127 -4.16 -3.90 13.01
N VAL A 128 -3.40 -3.05 13.72
CA VAL A 128 -2.09 -2.57 13.26
C VAL A 128 -1.17 -3.75 12.90
N LYS A 129 -1.18 -4.81 13.72
CA LYS A 129 -0.40 -6.03 13.48
C LYS A 129 -0.77 -6.71 12.15
N ASN A 130 -2.05 -6.76 11.80
CA ASN A 130 -2.49 -7.34 10.53
C ASN A 130 -2.05 -6.48 9.33
N ILE A 131 -2.13 -5.15 9.44
CA ILE A 131 -1.64 -4.24 8.40
C ILE A 131 -0.13 -4.39 8.23
N GLU A 132 0.63 -4.45 9.33
CA GLU A 132 2.08 -4.66 9.28
C GLU A 132 2.44 -5.98 8.59
N ARG A 133 1.70 -7.06 8.83
CA ARG A 133 1.93 -8.33 8.11
C ARG A 133 1.79 -8.19 6.60
N VAL A 134 0.82 -7.39 6.12
CA VAL A 134 0.65 -7.14 4.69
C VAL A 134 1.78 -6.26 4.15
N VAL A 135 2.11 -5.17 4.85
CA VAL A 135 3.18 -4.23 4.46
C VAL A 135 4.56 -4.90 4.44
N TYR A 136 4.81 -5.82 5.36
CA TYR A 136 6.04 -6.62 5.42
C TYR A 136 5.98 -7.90 4.56
N PHE A 137 4.99 -8.02 3.65
CA PHE A 137 4.85 -9.16 2.73
C PHE A 137 4.76 -10.53 3.43
N ALA A 138 4.31 -10.58 4.68
CA ALA A 138 4.18 -11.80 5.46
C ALA A 138 2.81 -12.48 5.28
N SER A 139 1.81 -11.78 4.75
CA SER A 139 0.46 -12.31 4.50
C SER A 139 -0.21 -11.55 3.36
N TYR A 140 -1.06 -12.24 2.62
CA TYR A 140 -1.92 -11.65 1.61
C TYR A 140 -3.20 -11.14 2.25
N VAL A 141 -3.86 -10.17 1.61
CA VAL A 141 -5.17 -9.68 2.01
C VAL A 141 -6.14 -9.88 0.86
N ILE A 142 -7.33 -10.38 1.18
CA ILE A 142 -8.38 -10.60 0.18
C ILE A 142 -9.00 -9.25 -0.18
N LEU A 143 -8.77 -8.77 -1.40
CA LEU A 143 -9.32 -7.50 -1.89
C LEU A 143 -10.72 -7.65 -2.49
N ASN A 144 -10.99 -8.81 -3.09
CA ASN A 144 -12.25 -9.11 -3.75
C ASN A 144 -12.59 -10.60 -3.63
N VAL A 145 -13.88 -10.92 -3.52
CA VAL A 145 -14.42 -12.29 -3.48
C VAL A 145 -15.68 -12.31 -4.33
N ASP A 146 -15.83 -13.36 -5.13
CA ASP A 146 -17.11 -13.67 -5.76
C ASP A 146 -18.04 -14.33 -4.72
N GLU A 147 -18.90 -13.50 -4.12
CA GLU A 147 -19.79 -13.94 -3.05
C GLU A 147 -20.85 -14.93 -3.53
N GLU A 148 -21.36 -14.77 -4.77
CA GLU A 148 -22.36 -15.67 -5.34
C GLU A 148 -21.78 -17.06 -5.50
N LYS A 149 -20.60 -17.16 -6.13
CA LYS A 149 -19.92 -18.43 -6.32
C LYS A 149 -19.53 -19.07 -4.99
N ARG A 150 -19.05 -18.29 -4.01
CA ARG A 150 -18.73 -18.81 -2.68
C ARG A 150 -19.98 -19.39 -2.01
N ASN A 151 -21.10 -18.66 -2.03
CA ASN A 151 -22.34 -19.09 -1.42
C ASN A 151 -22.92 -20.33 -2.11
N GLN A 152 -22.79 -20.41 -3.44
CA GLN A 152 -23.14 -21.61 -4.21
C GLN A 152 -22.28 -22.81 -3.78
N MET A 153 -20.95 -22.65 -3.69
CA MET A 153 -20.06 -23.73 -3.25
C MET A 153 -20.36 -24.19 -1.82
N ILE A 154 -20.75 -23.27 -0.93
CA ILE A 154 -21.19 -23.63 0.43
C ILE A 154 -22.49 -24.44 0.36
N ALA A 155 -23.46 -24.03 -0.46
CA ALA A 155 -24.73 -24.74 -0.62
C ALA A 155 -24.55 -26.15 -1.22
N ASP A 156 -23.70 -26.28 -2.24
CA ASP A 156 -23.36 -27.55 -2.87
C ASP A 156 -22.67 -28.49 -1.86
N LEU A 157 -21.70 -27.97 -1.09
CA LEU A 157 -21.02 -28.71 -0.03
C LEU A 157 -21.99 -29.22 1.05
N GLU A 158 -22.97 -28.40 1.44
CA GLU A 158 -24.01 -28.79 2.40
C GLU A 158 -24.96 -29.86 1.85
N ALA A 159 -25.27 -29.81 0.55
CA ALA A 159 -26.08 -30.82 -0.12
C ALA A 159 -25.33 -32.17 -0.22
N GLU A 160 -24.05 -32.13 -0.61
CA GLU A 160 -23.17 -33.30 -0.67
C GLU A 160 -23.01 -33.98 0.70
N ASP A 161 -22.76 -33.21 1.77
CA ASP A 161 -22.63 -33.75 3.12
C ASP A 161 -23.93 -34.44 3.60
N LYS A 162 -25.09 -33.82 3.36
CA LYS A 162 -26.39 -34.42 3.70
C LYS A 162 -26.63 -35.72 2.95
N ALA A 163 -26.34 -35.74 1.64
CA ALA A 163 -26.49 -36.93 0.81
C ALA A 163 -25.54 -38.05 1.27
N ALA A 164 -24.28 -37.73 1.58
CA ALA A 164 -23.28 -38.68 2.07
C ALA A 164 -23.70 -39.28 3.43
N ARG A 165 -24.18 -38.47 4.38
CA ARG A 165 -24.70 -38.99 5.66
C ARG A 165 -25.88 -39.93 5.49
N MET A 166 -26.82 -39.59 4.60
CA MET A 166 -27.95 -40.46 4.31
C MET A 166 -27.50 -41.77 3.68
N ALA A 167 -26.55 -41.73 2.74
CA ALA A 167 -26.00 -42.94 2.11
C ALA A 167 -25.28 -43.84 3.12
N ILE A 168 -24.46 -43.26 4.01
CA ILE A 168 -23.80 -43.97 5.12
C ILE A 168 -24.85 -44.64 6.00
N LYS A 169 -25.87 -43.89 6.44
CA LYS A 169 -26.94 -44.40 7.28
C LYS A 169 -27.66 -45.59 6.64
N ILE A 170 -28.11 -45.46 5.39
CA ILE A 170 -28.81 -46.51 4.65
C ILE A 170 -27.91 -47.75 4.47
N ARG A 171 -26.62 -47.57 4.16
CA ARG A 171 -25.68 -48.67 3.95
C ARG A 171 -25.47 -49.48 5.24
N TYR A 172 -25.31 -48.81 6.37
CA TYR A 172 -25.12 -49.47 7.67
C TYR A 172 -26.42 -50.09 8.21
N GLU A 173 -27.58 -49.47 7.97
CA GLU A 173 -28.89 -50.07 8.30
C GLU A 173 -29.11 -51.38 7.54
N LYS A 174 -28.84 -51.40 6.22
CA LYS A 174 -28.92 -52.63 5.42
C LYS A 174 -27.95 -53.71 5.89
N ALA A 175 -26.73 -53.34 6.24
CA ALA A 175 -25.72 -54.28 6.75
C ALA A 175 -26.10 -54.87 8.12
N ALA A 176 -26.88 -54.14 8.93
CA ALA A 176 -27.35 -54.62 10.23
C ALA A 176 -28.53 -55.63 10.13
N GLU A 177 -29.25 -55.64 9.00
CA GLU A 177 -30.35 -56.58 8.73
C GLU A 177 -29.88 -57.96 8.23
N GLU A 178 -28.61 -58.10 7.84
CA GLU A 178 -28.05 -59.38 7.35
C GLU A 178 -27.86 -60.41 8.49
N ALA A 179 -28.19 -61.67 8.21
CA ALA A 179 -28.12 -62.76 9.19
C ALA A 179 -26.67 -63.06 9.61
N GLY A 180 -26.33 -62.75 10.87
CA GLY A 180 -24.98 -62.93 11.43
C GLY A 180 -24.16 -61.65 11.58
N ALA A 181 -24.77 -60.47 11.34
CA ALA A 181 -24.09 -59.18 11.47
C ALA A 181 -23.64 -58.86 12.90
N ASP A 182 -22.39 -58.42 13.04
CA ASP A 182 -21.87 -57.86 14.29
C ASP A 182 -22.29 -56.38 14.39
N ILE A 183 -23.43 -56.16 15.06
CA ILE A 183 -24.03 -54.84 15.26
C ILE A 183 -23.05 -53.87 15.95
N LYS A 184 -22.19 -54.37 16.85
CA LYS A 184 -21.26 -53.52 17.59
C LYS A 184 -20.13 -53.04 16.68
N ALA A 185 -19.54 -53.94 15.89
CA ALA A 185 -18.51 -53.58 14.93
C ALA A 185 -19.03 -52.64 13.84
N LEU A 186 -20.27 -52.84 13.37
CA LEU A 186 -20.91 -51.96 12.38
C LEU A 186 -21.18 -50.56 12.94
N ALA A 187 -21.64 -50.45 14.18
CA ALA A 187 -21.85 -49.15 14.83
C ALA A 187 -20.53 -48.39 15.04
N GLU A 188 -19.46 -49.08 15.44
CA GLU A 188 -18.13 -48.47 15.56
C GLU A 188 -17.58 -48.01 14.20
N ALA A 189 -17.75 -48.80 13.14
CA ALA A 189 -17.35 -48.43 11.79
C ALA A 189 -18.14 -47.24 11.25
N GLN A 190 -19.47 -47.22 11.46
CA GLN A 190 -20.34 -46.11 11.07
C GLN A 190 -19.93 -44.81 11.76
N THR A 191 -19.61 -44.88 13.05
CA THR A 191 -19.19 -43.70 13.82
C THR A 191 -17.89 -43.13 13.25
N LYS A 192 -16.88 -43.98 12.99
CA LYS A 192 -15.61 -43.55 12.39
C LYS A 192 -15.80 -42.88 11.03
N GLU A 193 -16.61 -43.45 10.14
CA GLU A 193 -16.83 -42.87 8.82
C GLU A 193 -17.59 -41.54 8.87
N ILE A 194 -18.54 -41.38 9.80
CA ILE A 194 -19.22 -40.11 10.04
C ILE A 194 -18.23 -39.07 10.59
N GLU A 195 -17.32 -39.45 11.48
CA GLU A 195 -16.28 -38.56 12.01
C GLU A 195 -15.32 -38.09 10.91
N GLU A 196 -14.88 -38.99 10.03
CA GLU A 196 -14.05 -38.64 8.87
C GLU A 196 -14.78 -37.69 7.91
N LEU A 197 -16.06 -37.96 7.61
CA LEU A 197 -16.89 -37.10 6.79
C LEU A 197 -17.06 -35.70 7.42
N ASN A 198 -17.35 -35.66 8.73
CA ASN A 198 -17.47 -34.41 9.50
C ASN A 198 -16.18 -33.58 9.41
N ALA A 199 -15.02 -34.21 9.62
CA ALA A 199 -13.74 -33.53 9.58
C ALA A 199 -13.49 -32.88 8.21
N ASN A 200 -13.80 -33.60 7.13
CA ASN A 200 -13.68 -33.11 5.76
C ASN A 200 -14.65 -31.95 5.47
N TYR A 201 -15.92 -32.07 5.88
CA TYR A 201 -16.92 -31.02 5.72
C TYR A 201 -16.52 -29.75 6.46
N VAL A 202 -16.15 -29.86 7.74
CA VAL A 202 -15.77 -28.71 8.57
C VAL A 202 -14.52 -28.01 7.99
N SER A 203 -13.53 -28.77 7.54
CA SER A 203 -12.33 -28.19 6.91
C SER A 203 -12.67 -27.37 5.66
N LYS A 204 -13.45 -27.93 4.72
CA LYS A 204 -13.86 -27.23 3.49
C LYS A 204 -14.75 -26.03 3.76
N LYS A 205 -15.70 -26.16 4.70
CA LYS A 205 -16.59 -25.08 5.07
C LYS A 205 -15.83 -23.91 5.70
N ASN A 206 -14.91 -24.19 6.62
CA ASN A 206 -14.06 -23.16 7.22
C ASN A 206 -13.18 -22.45 6.17
N GLN A 207 -12.67 -23.18 5.18
CA GLN A 207 -11.93 -22.58 4.06
C GLN A 207 -12.82 -21.61 3.28
N LEU A 208 -14.02 -22.03 2.86
CA LEU A 208 -14.96 -21.17 2.14
C LEU A 208 -15.40 -19.96 2.97
N ASP A 209 -15.71 -20.16 4.25
CA ASP A 209 -16.13 -19.09 5.17
C ASP A 209 -15.01 -18.09 5.46
N SER A 210 -13.74 -18.51 5.38
CA SER A 210 -12.58 -17.61 5.54
C SER A 210 -12.38 -16.66 4.35
N LEU A 211 -12.97 -16.97 3.19
CA LEU A 211 -12.91 -16.13 1.98
C LEU A 211 -13.86 -14.93 2.12
N VAL A 212 -13.39 -13.94 2.87
CA VAL A 212 -14.08 -12.67 3.10
C VAL A 212 -13.12 -11.53 2.79
N LYS A 213 -13.64 -10.46 2.19
CA LYS A 213 -12.85 -9.26 1.92
C LYS A 213 -12.23 -8.70 3.21
N GLY A 214 -10.94 -8.40 3.16
CA GLY A 214 -10.16 -7.91 4.31
C GLY A 214 -9.58 -9.01 5.21
N SER A 215 -9.98 -10.28 5.01
CA SER A 215 -9.32 -11.40 5.68
C SER A 215 -7.89 -11.57 5.19
N LEU A 216 -7.03 -12.04 6.10
CA LEU A 216 -5.65 -12.39 5.77
C LEU A 216 -5.54 -13.84 5.34
N MET A 217 -4.68 -14.08 4.36
CA MET A 217 -4.37 -15.40 3.83
C MET A 217 -2.86 -15.62 3.90
N ASN A 218 -2.43 -16.82 4.28
CA ASN A 218 -1.01 -17.17 4.24
C ASN A 218 -0.58 -17.47 2.79
N GLU A 219 0.72 -17.58 2.53
CA GLU A 219 1.21 -17.85 1.17
C GLU A 219 0.84 -19.24 0.64
N THR A 220 0.76 -20.24 1.52
CA THR A 220 0.41 -21.62 1.17
C THR A 220 -1.04 -21.75 0.74
N ASP A 221 -1.95 -21.00 1.36
CA ASP A 221 -3.39 -20.99 1.07
C ASP A 221 -3.71 -20.17 -0.19
N PHE A 222 -2.81 -19.24 -0.56
CA PHE A 222 -2.97 -18.38 -1.73
C PHE A 222 -2.49 -19.03 -3.04
N ARG A 223 -1.44 -19.88 -2.97
CA ARG A 223 -0.85 -20.55 -4.14
C ARG A 223 -1.57 -21.84 -4.49
#